data_AF-A0A494RJ51-F1
#
_entry.id   AF-A0A494RJ51-F1
#
_cell.length_a   1.000
_cell.length_b   1.000
_cell.length_c   1.000
_cell.angle_alpha   90.00
_cell.angle_beta   90.00
_cell.angle_gamma   90.00
#
_symmetry.space_group_name_H-M   'P 1'
#
loop_
_entity.id
_entity.type
_entity.pdbx_description
1 polymer ?
#
loop_
_entity_poly.entity_id
_entity_poly.type
_entity_poly.pdbx_seq_one_letter_code
_entity_poly.pdbx_strand_id
1 'polypeptide(L)'
;MRLGFYFAPGYGYYSVPRSYWNRQWYVGQYLPDIFWRYRVEDWRTYGLGYPPPGTRWVYVDNSIYLIDDYDGYIIEVIRDAWYW
;
A
#
# COMPACT_ATOMS: atom_id res chain seq x y z
N MET A 1 -11.33 -5.57 10.29
CA MET A 1 -9.98 -6.16 10.08
C MET A 1 -9.97 -7.63 10.53
N ARG A 2 -9.40 -8.52 9.72
CA ARG A 2 -9.03 -9.87 10.15
C ARG A 2 -7.55 -9.85 10.54
N LEU A 3 -7.24 -10.20 11.79
CA LEU A 3 -5.85 -10.30 12.26
C LEU A 3 -5.02 -11.16 11.31
N GLY A 4 -3.96 -10.58 10.77
CA GLY A 4 -3.05 -11.22 9.84
C GLY A 4 -3.48 -11.29 8.38
N PHE A 5 -4.57 -10.61 8.02
CA PHE A 5 -4.97 -10.45 6.63
C PHE A 5 -5.15 -8.97 6.30
N TYR A 6 -4.49 -8.53 5.23
CA TYR A 6 -4.69 -7.20 4.66
C TYR A 6 -5.57 -7.31 3.42
N PHE A 7 -6.30 -6.24 3.14
CA PHE A 7 -7.14 -6.13 1.97
C PHE A 7 -6.43 -5.30 0.90
N ALA A 8 -6.46 -5.77 -0.34
CA ALA A 8 -6.08 -4.98 -1.50
C ALA A 8 -7.25 -5.00 -2.50
N PRO A 9 -7.84 -3.84 -2.83
CA PRO A 9 -8.84 -3.73 -3.89
C PRO A 9 -8.37 -4.40 -5.19
N GLY A 10 -9.21 -5.24 -5.78
CA GLY A 10 -8.88 -6.05 -6.97
C GLY A 10 -8.13 -7.36 -6.69
N TYR A 11 -7.52 -7.52 -5.51
CA TYR A 11 -6.78 -8.74 -5.11
C TYR A 11 -7.48 -9.54 -4.00
N GLY A 12 -8.32 -8.87 -3.20
CA GLY A 12 -8.97 -9.48 -2.04
C GLY A 12 -8.09 -9.49 -0.79
N TYR A 13 -8.37 -10.41 0.14
CA TYR A 13 -7.60 -10.56 1.37
C TYR A 13 -6.36 -11.42 1.15
N TYR A 14 -5.22 -10.98 1.68
CA TYR A 14 -3.97 -11.73 1.64
C TYR A 14 -3.34 -11.86 3.03
N SER A 15 -2.71 -13.00 3.27
CA SER A 15 -2.01 -13.27 4.53
C SER A 15 -0.73 -12.45 4.61
N VAL A 16 -0.49 -11.86 5.78
CA VAL A 16 0.69 -11.06 6.08
C VAL A 16 1.47 -11.72 7.23
N PRO A 17 2.81 -11.80 7.15
CA PRO A 17 3.63 -12.27 8.25
C PRO A 17 3.29 -11.59 9.58
N ARG A 18 3.34 -12.35 10.68
CA ARG A 18 3.04 -11.87 12.04
C ARG A 18 3.82 -10.63 12.46
N SER A 19 5.05 -10.50 11.97
CA SER A 19 5.93 -9.34 12.22
C SER A 19 5.38 -8.02 11.69
N TYR A 20 4.41 -8.05 10.78
CA TYR A 20 3.79 -6.86 10.21
C TYR A 20 2.35 -6.64 10.66
N TRP A 21 1.81 -7.49 11.53
CA TRP A 21 0.44 -7.31 12.03
C TRP A 21 0.31 -5.97 12.76
N ASN A 22 -0.75 -5.22 12.45
CA ASN A 22 -1.01 -3.87 12.98
C ASN A 22 0.16 -2.89 12.82
N ARG A 23 1.10 -3.18 11.92
CA ARG A 23 2.22 -2.29 11.67
C ARG A 23 1.78 -1.22 10.69
N GLN A 24 1.90 0.04 11.11
CA GLN A 24 1.76 1.18 10.23
C GLN A 24 3.12 1.62 9.70
N TRP A 25 3.12 2.09 8.47
CA TRP A 25 4.29 2.62 7.79
C TRP A 25 4.12 4.12 7.57
N TYR A 26 5.23 4.84 7.51
CA TYR A 26 5.26 6.29 7.46
C TYR A 26 6.19 6.77 6.34
N VAL A 27 5.95 8.00 5.87
CA VAL A 27 6.84 8.69 4.94
C VAL A 27 8.27 8.68 5.46
N GLY A 28 9.24 8.40 4.59
CA GLY A 28 10.65 8.29 4.95
C GLY A 28 11.10 6.90 5.40
N GLN A 29 10.19 5.94 5.51
CA GLN A 29 10.51 4.53 5.78
C GLN A 29 10.54 3.72 4.48
N TYR A 30 10.99 2.47 4.57
CA TYR A 30 11.01 1.52 3.47
C TYR A 30 9.89 0.50 3.63
N LEU A 31 9.07 0.35 2.59
CA LEU A 31 8.02 -0.64 2.55
C LEU A 31 8.61 -1.99 2.10
N PRO A 32 8.36 -3.10 2.83
CA PRO A 32 8.83 -4.43 2.41
C PRO A 32 8.29 -4.86 1.05
N ASP A 33 9.12 -5.57 0.27
CA ASP A 33 8.85 -5.99 -1.11
C ASP A 33 7.59 -6.85 -1.27
N ILE A 34 7.22 -7.60 -0.22
CA ILE A 34 6.00 -8.41 -0.20
C ILE A 34 4.73 -7.60 -0.51
N PHE A 35 4.74 -6.30 -0.20
CA PHE A 35 3.62 -5.40 -0.45
C PHE A 35 3.64 -4.81 -1.86
N TRP A 36 4.78 -4.80 -2.56
CA TRP A 36 4.96 -4.11 -3.84
C TRP A 36 4.16 -4.72 -4.99
N ARG A 37 3.69 -5.96 -4.81
CA ARG A 37 2.86 -6.69 -5.77
C ARG A 37 1.41 -6.21 -5.81
N TYR A 38 0.93 -5.55 -4.75
CA TYR A 38 -0.45 -5.08 -4.64
C TYR A 38 -0.58 -3.66 -5.17
N ARG A 39 -0.38 -3.50 -6.48
CA ARG A 39 -0.40 -2.19 -7.12
C ARG A 39 -1.82 -1.62 -7.20
N VAL A 40 -1.90 -0.30 -7.07
CA VAL A 40 -3.12 0.46 -7.36
C VAL A 40 -3.14 0.76 -8.85
N GLU A 41 -3.83 -0.09 -9.62
CA GLU A 41 -4.04 0.15 -11.06
C GLU A 41 -5.05 1.31 -11.25
N ASP A 42 -6.13 1.32 -10.46
CA ASP A 42 -7.22 2.31 -10.54
C ASP A 42 -6.98 3.55 -9.66
N TRP A 43 -5.82 4.18 -9.77
CA TRP A 43 -5.46 5.38 -8.99
C TRP A 43 -6.47 6.53 -9.15
N ARG A 44 -7.11 6.63 -10.33
CA ARG A 44 -8.15 7.63 -10.63
C ARG A 44 -9.37 7.52 -9.72
N THR A 45 -9.75 6.31 -9.35
CA THR A 45 -10.94 6.06 -8.51
C THR A 45 -10.76 6.65 -7.11
N TYR A 46 -9.52 6.78 -6.66
CA TYR A 46 -9.16 7.39 -5.38
C TYR A 46 -8.83 8.89 -5.49
N GLY A 47 -9.01 9.50 -6.68
CA GLY A 47 -8.64 10.89 -6.92
C GLY A 47 -7.14 11.16 -6.85
N LEU A 48 -6.30 10.12 -6.91
CA LEU A 48 -4.85 10.24 -6.85
C LEU A 48 -4.32 10.77 -8.19
N GLY A 49 -3.11 11.34 -8.16
CA GLY A 49 -2.38 11.64 -9.38
C GLY A 49 -1.81 10.36 -10.02
N TYR A 50 -1.54 10.43 -11.33
CA TYR A 50 -0.72 9.41 -11.98
C TYR A 50 0.62 9.31 -11.24
N PRO A 51 1.10 8.11 -10.87
CA PRO A 51 2.35 7.98 -10.14
C PRO A 51 3.52 8.55 -10.97
N PRO A 52 4.36 9.43 -10.40
CA PRO A 52 5.55 9.91 -11.08
C PRO A 52 6.44 8.77 -11.60
N PRO A 53 7.25 8.99 -12.67
CA PRO A 53 8.18 7.97 -13.16
C PRO A 53 9.11 7.47 -12.05
N GLY A 54 9.29 6.14 -11.97
CA GLY A 54 10.09 5.51 -10.92
C GLY A 54 9.35 5.33 -9.58
N THR A 55 8.04 5.57 -9.55
CA THR A 55 7.22 5.33 -8.35
C THR A 55 6.00 4.48 -8.69
N ARG A 56 5.39 3.87 -7.67
CA ARG A 56 4.13 3.15 -7.80
C ARG A 56 3.24 3.35 -6.58
N TRP A 57 1.94 3.34 -6.81
CA TRP A 57 0.95 3.26 -5.74
C TRP A 57 0.72 1.80 -5.35
N VAL A 58 0.68 1.51 -4.05
CA VAL A 58 0.43 0.16 -3.52
C VAL A 58 -0.57 0.15 -2.37
N TYR A 59 -1.34 -0.92 -2.26
CA TYR A 59 -2.30 -1.16 -1.20
C TYR A 59 -1.67 -1.87 -0.02
N VAL A 60 -1.78 -1.29 1.17
CA VAL A 60 -1.42 -1.97 2.42
C VAL A 60 -2.49 -1.69 3.46
N ASP A 61 -3.12 -2.77 3.90
CA ASP A 61 -4.17 -2.76 4.90
C ASP A 61 -5.40 -1.92 4.50
N ASN A 62 -5.54 -0.70 5.01
CA ASN A 62 -6.62 0.23 4.71
C ASN A 62 -6.09 1.58 4.19
N SER A 63 -4.85 1.58 3.72
CA SER A 63 -4.10 2.75 3.27
C SER A 63 -3.44 2.50 1.92
N ILE A 64 -3.15 3.59 1.20
CA ILE A 64 -2.44 3.58 -0.08
C ILE A 64 -1.10 4.28 0.11
N TYR A 65 -0.02 3.69 -0.41
CA TYR A 65 1.34 4.20 -0.27
C TYR A 65 1.91 4.49 -1.64
N LEU A 66 2.53 5.67 -1.81
CA LEU A 66 3.40 5.95 -2.94
C LEU A 66 4.81 5.52 -2.54
N ILE A 67 5.37 4.57 -3.27
CA ILE A 67 6.72 4.08 -3.04
C ILE A 67 7.60 4.29 -4.25
N ASP A 68 8.90 4.45 -4.01
CA ASP A 68 9.93 4.29 -5.03
C ASP A 68 9.97 2.84 -5.54
N ASP A 69 10.14 2.68 -6.86
CA ASP A 69 10.10 1.38 -7.55
C ASP A 69 11.33 0.52 -7.26
N TYR A 70 12.45 1.14 -6.88
CA TYR A 70 13.74 0.50 -6.72
C TYR A 70 13.93 -0.11 -5.33
N ASP A 71 13.60 0.63 -4.27
CA ASP A 71 13.89 0.24 -2.89
C ASP A 71 12.67 0.27 -1.96
N GLY A 72 11.51 0.71 -2.45
CA GLY A 72 10.29 0.80 -1.67
C GLY A 72 10.26 1.97 -0.68
N TYR A 73 11.11 2.99 -0.86
CA TYR A 73 11.07 4.20 -0.06
C TYR A 73 9.68 4.86 -0.14
N ILE A 74 9.08 5.12 1.02
CA ILE A 74 7.74 5.68 1.12
C ILE A 74 7.82 7.19 0.95
N ILE A 75 7.27 7.65 -0.17
CA ILE A 75 7.21 9.05 -0.57
C ILE A 75 5.94 9.71 -0.01
N GLU A 76 4.81 9.01 -0.07
CA GLU A 76 3.51 9.52 0.36
C GLU A 76 2.63 8.41 0.96
N VAL A 77 1.74 8.79 1.88
CA VAL A 77 0.78 7.88 2.51
C VAL A 77 -0.60 8.51 2.52
N ILE A 78 -1.57 7.82 1.92
CA ILE A 78 -2.99 8.13 1.99
C ILE A 78 -3.62 7.15 2.96
N ARG A 79 -4.02 7.66 4.12
CA ARG A 79 -4.66 6.84 5.16
C ARG A 79 -6.15 6.74 4.93
N ASP A 80 -6.72 5.64 5.41
CA ASP A 80 -8.16 5.39 5.41
C ASP A 80 -8.79 5.60 4.02
N ALA A 81 -8.08 5.11 2.99
CA ALA A 81 -8.42 5.33 1.59
C ALA A 81 -9.77 4.73 1.18
N TRP A 82 -10.31 3.83 2.01
CA TRP A 82 -11.67 3.34 1.91
C TRP A 82 -12.19 2.98 3.31
N TYR A 83 -13.48 3.23 3.56
CA TYR A 83 -14.20 2.70 4.71
C TYR A 83 -15.21 1.66 4.21
N TRP A 84 -15.28 0.52 4.89
CA TRP A 84 -16.32 -0.50 4.71
C TRP A 84 -16.97 -0.82 6.05
#